data_AF-A0A660RFI9-F1
#
_entry.id   AF-A0A660RFI9-F1
#
_cell.length_a   1.000
_cell.length_b   1.000
_cell.length_c   1.000
_cell.angle_alpha   90.00
_cell.angle_beta   90.00
_cell.angle_gamma   90.00
#
_symmetry.space_group_name_H-M   'P 1'
#
loop_
_entity.id
_entity.type
_entity.pdbx_description
1 polymer ?
#
loop_
_entity_poly.entity_id
_entity_poly.type
_entity_poly.pdbx_seq_one_letter_code
_entity_poly.pdbx_strand_id
1 'polypeptide(L)'
;MLRDGKVKTLSGKIGLFTMMMVVVILLVVPIYRNSNGLRITNLGDLDKSIYYEQLKEDVYEGQDSELRKLIVSISSLSAKEQNDLKNLVRKTGNAFSNFMLQSAVKDVRISNGKLNFRIPTFSEFYSISNRENYSEEVESLRKTFDNFILDSNARCREIERSMNKLFKISRRYYELSNEKMRKDFKEYMVKSFGRSKITKFMVDEMNTLFDQLEDEPVRAITIRPYRTYHGIRAILILMMLFSTVVILRDDILRRILSIFPILLSLMWIIRIKSPLIFVEWKVPYLSCKIHDGIIYPVPILVMAISIFIFLCGKIFEKGVEG
;
A
#
# COMPACT_ATOMS: atom_id res chain seq x y z
N MET A 1 47.79 -9.26 31.30
CA MET A 1 47.10 -10.49 30.82
C MET A 1 45.57 -10.43 30.90
N LEU A 2 44.93 -10.02 32.00
CA LEU A 2 43.45 -9.92 32.10
C LEU A 2 42.79 -8.90 31.15
N ARG A 3 43.51 -7.84 30.76
CA ARG A 3 43.02 -6.81 29.83
C ARG A 3 42.94 -7.30 28.37
N ASP A 4 43.84 -8.20 27.97
CA ASP A 4 43.87 -8.77 26.61
C ASP A 4 42.76 -9.80 26.36
N GLY A 5 42.33 -10.54 27.39
CA GLY A 5 41.22 -11.49 27.30
C GLY A 5 39.89 -10.77 27.06
N LYS A 6 39.60 -9.73 27.85
CA LYS A 6 38.37 -8.93 27.71
C LYS A 6 38.27 -8.23 26.36
N VAL A 7 39.37 -7.67 25.85
CA VAL A 7 39.41 -7.01 24.54
C VAL A 7 39.12 -8.00 23.40
N LYS A 8 39.61 -9.24 23.49
CA LYS A 8 39.37 -10.30 22.47
C LYS A 8 37.92 -10.81 22.47
N THR A 9 37.32 -10.99 23.64
CA THR A 9 35.87 -11.30 23.77
C THR A 9 34.97 -10.17 23.29
N LEU A 10 35.39 -8.92 23.50
CA LEU A 10 34.64 -7.77 23.01
C LEU A 10 34.71 -7.67 21.47
N SER A 11 35.89 -7.89 20.88
CA SER A 11 36.06 -7.86 19.42
C SER A 11 35.26 -8.93 18.68
N GLY A 12 35.14 -10.15 19.24
CA GLY A 12 34.33 -11.22 18.64
C GLY A 12 32.83 -10.91 18.65
N LYS A 13 32.32 -10.38 19.77
CA LYS A 13 30.91 -9.96 19.90
C LYS A 13 30.59 -8.79 18.97
N ILE A 14 31.49 -7.80 18.88
CA ILE A 14 31.36 -6.67 17.95
C ILE A 14 31.33 -7.17 16.49
N GLY A 15 32.19 -8.12 16.13
CA GLY A 15 32.22 -8.69 14.79
C GLY A 15 30.93 -9.40 14.39
N LEU A 16 30.38 -10.23 15.27
CA LEU A 16 29.08 -10.90 15.06
C LEU A 16 27.94 -9.90 14.95
N PHE A 17 27.90 -8.90 15.83
CA PHE A 17 26.92 -7.82 15.79
C PHE A 17 27.00 -7.02 14.49
N THR A 18 28.22 -6.71 14.03
CA THR A 18 28.45 -6.02 12.75
C THR A 18 27.94 -6.85 11.58
N MET A 19 28.20 -8.16 11.58
CA MET A 19 27.68 -9.08 10.57
C MET A 19 26.15 -9.10 10.52
N MET A 20 25.50 -9.16 11.69
CA MET A 20 24.04 -9.12 11.80
C MET A 20 23.48 -7.80 11.28
N MET A 21 24.06 -6.66 11.67
CA MET A 21 23.67 -5.34 11.17
C MET A 21 23.79 -5.26 9.65
N VAL A 22 24.80 -5.88 9.09
CA VAL A 22 25.00 -5.89 7.65
C VAL A 22 23.92 -6.71 6.94
N VAL A 23 23.56 -7.89 7.44
CA VAL A 23 22.43 -8.66 6.89
C VAL A 23 21.17 -7.79 6.86
N VAL A 24 20.90 -7.06 7.95
CA VAL A 24 19.74 -6.17 8.05
C VAL A 24 19.84 -5.03 7.03
N ILE A 25 21.01 -4.40 6.88
CA ILE A 25 21.25 -3.36 5.88
C ILE A 25 21.02 -3.90 4.46
N LEU A 26 21.47 -5.11 4.14
CA LEU A 26 21.24 -5.76 2.83
C LEU A 26 19.77 -5.99 2.53
N LEU A 27 18.92 -6.19 3.55
CA LEU A 27 17.48 -6.36 3.34
C LEU A 27 16.76 -5.04 3.02
N VAL A 28 17.32 -3.92 3.49
CA VAL A 28 16.66 -2.60 3.41
C VAL A 28 17.21 -1.74 2.27
N VAL A 29 18.52 -1.74 2.05
CA VAL A 29 19.18 -0.85 1.08
C VAL A 29 18.95 -1.35 -0.35
N PRO A 30 18.38 -0.53 -1.24
CA PRO A 30 18.18 -0.92 -2.63
C PRO A 30 19.52 -1.00 -3.37
N ILE A 31 19.64 -1.91 -4.34
CA ILE A 31 20.80 -1.97 -5.23
C ILE A 31 20.59 -1.09 -6.44
N TYR A 32 19.35 -1.05 -6.94
CA TYR A 32 19.00 -0.28 -8.11
C TYR A 32 18.01 0.78 -7.68
N ARG A 33 18.44 2.04 -7.75
CA ARG A 33 17.61 3.20 -7.41
C ARG A 33 17.45 4.07 -8.64
N ASN A 34 16.20 4.22 -9.08
CA ASN A 34 15.82 5.04 -10.22
C ASN A 34 16.68 4.80 -11.48
N SER A 35 17.04 3.54 -11.76
CA SER A 35 17.87 3.20 -12.92
C SER A 35 17.05 3.29 -14.20
N ASN A 36 17.55 3.99 -15.21
CA ASN A 36 16.84 4.15 -16.46
C ASN A 36 16.53 2.81 -17.13
N GLY A 37 17.42 1.82 -17.02
CA GLY A 37 17.21 0.46 -17.56
C GLY A 37 16.03 -0.30 -16.94
N LEU A 38 15.50 0.15 -15.79
CA LEU A 38 14.37 -0.45 -15.08
C LEU A 38 13.03 0.26 -15.32
N ARG A 39 12.99 1.23 -16.23
CA ARG A 39 11.73 1.86 -16.64
C ARG A 39 10.94 0.90 -17.53
N ILE A 40 9.63 0.88 -17.36
CA ILE A 40 8.74 0.06 -18.18
C ILE A 40 8.78 0.45 -19.66
N THR A 41 9.15 1.70 -19.97
CA THR A 41 9.38 2.17 -21.34
C THR A 41 10.52 1.46 -22.05
N ASN A 42 11.49 0.94 -21.28
CA ASN A 42 12.66 0.25 -21.82
C ASN A 42 12.46 -1.28 -21.87
N LEU A 43 11.30 -1.77 -21.42
CA LEU A 43 10.97 -3.19 -21.31
C LEU A 43 10.36 -3.79 -22.59
N GLY A 44 10.66 -3.20 -23.76
CA GLY A 44 10.19 -3.65 -25.07
C GLY A 44 8.68 -3.47 -25.27
N ASP A 45 8.14 -4.21 -26.25
CA ASP A 45 6.70 -4.28 -26.60
C ASP A 45 5.86 -4.98 -25.51
N LEU A 46 6.06 -4.65 -24.22
CA LEU A 46 5.26 -5.20 -23.12
C LEU A 46 3.77 -5.00 -23.38
N ASP A 47 3.41 -3.84 -23.94
CA ASP A 47 2.05 -3.47 -24.31
C ASP A 47 1.46 -4.31 -25.45
N LYS A 48 2.28 -5.07 -26.19
CA LYS A 48 1.86 -6.06 -27.19
C LYS A 48 2.02 -7.49 -26.68
N SER A 49 2.53 -7.66 -25.46
CA SER A 49 2.74 -8.96 -24.85
C SER A 49 1.45 -9.57 -24.34
N ILE A 50 1.37 -10.91 -24.35
CA ILE A 50 0.27 -11.67 -23.75
C ILE A 50 0.17 -11.38 -22.24
N TYR A 51 1.28 -11.01 -21.60
CA TYR A 51 1.33 -10.67 -20.17
C TYR A 51 0.72 -9.30 -19.85
N TYR A 52 0.42 -8.46 -20.84
CA TYR A 52 -0.14 -7.14 -20.60
C TYR A 52 -1.55 -7.22 -20.00
N GLU A 53 -2.44 -8.01 -20.61
CA GLU A 53 -3.79 -8.18 -20.08
C GLU A 53 -3.80 -8.85 -18.71
N GLN A 54 -2.87 -9.79 -18.47
CA GLN A 54 -2.71 -10.38 -17.15
C GLN A 54 -2.27 -9.33 -16.12
N LEU A 55 -1.35 -8.43 -16.48
CA LEU A 55 -0.96 -7.33 -15.62
C LEU A 55 -2.14 -6.39 -15.31
N LYS A 56 -3.02 -6.13 -16.29
CA LYS A 56 -4.24 -5.33 -16.07
C LYS A 56 -5.17 -6.01 -15.06
N GLU A 57 -5.43 -7.30 -15.24
CA GLU A 57 -6.20 -8.12 -14.30
C GLU A 57 -5.60 -8.11 -12.89
N ASP A 58 -4.30 -8.35 -12.75
CA ASP A 58 -3.66 -8.41 -11.44
C ASP A 58 -3.65 -7.04 -10.74
N VAL A 59 -3.48 -5.95 -11.50
CA VAL A 59 -3.28 -4.62 -10.92
C VAL A 59 -4.57 -3.87 -10.67
N TYR A 60 -5.53 -3.89 -11.61
CA TYR A 60 -6.72 -3.03 -11.49
C TYR A 60 -8.05 -3.60 -12.01
N GLU A 61 -8.06 -4.57 -12.93
CA GLU A 61 -9.31 -5.11 -13.50
C GLU A 61 -9.84 -6.32 -12.72
N GLY A 62 -8.96 -7.12 -12.12
CA GLY A 62 -9.30 -8.40 -11.52
C GLY A 62 -10.00 -8.27 -10.18
N GLN A 63 -10.82 -9.26 -9.86
CA GLN A 63 -11.62 -9.26 -8.62
C GLN A 63 -10.73 -9.19 -7.38
N ASP A 64 -9.53 -9.73 -7.47
CA ASP A 64 -8.57 -9.72 -6.38
C ASP A 64 -7.68 -8.49 -6.30
N SER A 65 -7.69 -7.63 -7.33
CA SER A 65 -6.98 -6.36 -7.33
C SER A 65 -7.38 -5.50 -6.15
N GLU A 66 -6.39 -5.00 -5.41
CA GLU A 66 -6.59 -4.02 -4.34
C GLU A 66 -7.32 -2.77 -4.85
N LEU A 67 -7.00 -2.33 -6.06
CA LEU A 67 -7.59 -1.15 -6.67
C LEU A 67 -9.07 -1.36 -6.98
N ARG A 68 -9.44 -2.50 -7.57
CA ARG A 68 -10.85 -2.83 -7.81
C ARG A 68 -11.63 -2.98 -6.51
N LYS A 69 -11.04 -3.62 -5.50
CA LYS A 69 -11.64 -3.75 -4.15
C LYS A 69 -11.95 -2.38 -3.54
N LEU A 70 -11.05 -1.40 -3.69
CA LEU A 70 -11.28 -0.02 -3.24
C LEU A 70 -12.41 0.67 -4.02
N ILE A 71 -12.44 0.55 -5.36
CA ILE A 71 -13.51 1.12 -6.19
C ILE A 71 -14.88 0.57 -5.76
N VAL A 72 -14.98 -0.75 -5.59
CA VAL A 72 -16.23 -1.42 -5.18
C VAL A 72 -16.64 -0.99 -3.78
N SER A 73 -15.70 -0.92 -2.83
CA SER A 73 -15.95 -0.47 -1.46
C SER A 73 -16.49 0.96 -1.44
N ILE A 74 -15.82 1.89 -2.14
CA ILE A 74 -16.25 3.29 -2.25
C ILE A 74 -17.65 3.38 -2.86
N SER A 75 -17.87 2.71 -3.99
CA SER A 75 -19.17 2.71 -4.67
C SER A 75 -20.30 2.15 -3.77
N SER A 76 -20.02 1.10 -3.01
CA SER A 76 -20.95 0.49 -2.07
C SER A 76 -21.30 1.44 -0.92
N LEU A 77 -20.30 2.07 -0.31
CA LEU A 77 -20.50 3.05 0.77
C LEU A 77 -21.29 4.27 0.28
N SER A 78 -20.96 4.79 -0.90
CA SER A 78 -21.68 5.90 -1.53
C SER A 78 -23.14 5.55 -1.84
N ALA A 79 -23.40 4.34 -2.35
CA ALA A 79 -24.76 3.87 -2.60
C ALA A 79 -25.56 3.67 -1.30
N LYS A 80 -24.91 3.15 -0.25
CA LYS A 80 -25.51 3.00 1.08
C LYS A 80 -25.89 4.36 1.67
N GLU A 81 -24.99 5.35 1.58
CA GLU A 81 -25.26 6.71 2.05
C GLU A 81 -26.48 7.31 1.34
N GLN A 82 -26.57 7.15 0.02
CA GLN A 82 -27.73 7.63 -0.74
C GLN A 82 -29.03 6.93 -0.34
N ASN A 83 -28.99 5.61 -0.12
CA ASN A 83 -30.16 4.84 0.28
C ASN A 83 -30.62 5.19 1.70
N ASP A 84 -29.68 5.41 2.61
CA ASP A 84 -30.00 5.82 3.98
C ASP A 84 -30.56 7.25 4.01
N LEU A 85 -30.07 8.16 3.16
CA LEU A 85 -30.66 9.49 2.99
C LEU A 85 -32.08 9.41 2.43
N LYS A 86 -32.33 8.58 1.40
CA LYS A 86 -33.69 8.34 0.88
C LYS A 86 -34.61 7.77 1.97
N ASN A 87 -34.10 6.84 2.77
CA ASN A 87 -34.84 6.27 3.89
C ASN A 87 -35.15 7.29 4.97
N LEU A 88 -34.21 8.19 5.28
CA LEU A 88 -34.43 9.31 6.20
C LEU A 88 -35.56 10.20 5.69
N VAL A 89 -35.50 10.63 4.43
CA VAL A 89 -36.56 11.45 3.81
C VAL A 89 -37.92 10.76 3.89
N ARG A 90 -37.99 9.46 3.59
CA ARG A 90 -39.23 8.67 3.69
C ARG A 90 -39.75 8.59 5.13
N LYS A 91 -38.88 8.31 6.10
CA LYS A 91 -39.27 8.24 7.53
C LYS A 91 -39.77 9.60 8.04
N THR A 92 -39.11 10.69 7.66
CA THR A 92 -39.57 12.05 7.97
C THR A 92 -40.93 12.34 7.35
N GLY A 93 -41.15 11.96 6.08
CA GLY A 93 -42.46 12.08 5.43
C GLY A 93 -43.55 11.29 6.15
N ASN A 94 -43.27 10.06 6.57
CA ASN A 94 -44.19 9.24 7.36
C ASN A 94 -44.50 9.87 8.72
N ALA A 95 -43.51 10.44 9.41
CA ALA A 95 -43.72 11.16 10.66
C ALA A 95 -44.67 12.36 10.46
N PHE A 96 -44.50 13.13 9.38
CA PHE A 96 -45.46 14.19 9.02
C PHE A 96 -46.87 13.66 8.75
N SER A 97 -46.98 12.50 8.09
CA SER A 97 -48.29 11.84 7.89
C SER A 97 -48.93 11.44 9.21
N ASN A 98 -48.15 10.94 10.18
CA ASN A 98 -48.65 10.59 11.51
C ASN A 98 -49.15 11.84 12.25
N PHE A 99 -48.43 12.95 12.18
CA PHE A 99 -48.88 14.23 12.74
C PHE A 99 -50.20 14.72 12.11
N MET A 100 -50.42 14.49 10.82
CA MET A 100 -51.70 14.80 10.17
C MET A 100 -52.84 13.89 10.68
N LEU A 101 -52.59 12.58 10.78
CA LEU A 101 -53.59 11.61 11.28
C LEU A 101 -54.01 11.89 12.72
N GLN A 102 -53.07 12.32 13.56
CA GLN A 102 -53.32 12.68 14.96
C GLN A 102 -53.91 14.10 15.13
N SER A 103 -54.35 14.75 14.04
CA SER A 103 -54.86 16.12 14.07
C SER A 103 -53.90 17.14 14.67
N ALA A 104 -52.59 16.89 14.61
CA ALA A 104 -51.57 17.89 14.96
C ALA A 104 -51.47 18.94 13.84
N VAL A 105 -51.59 18.53 12.58
CA VAL A 105 -51.58 19.40 11.40
C VAL A 105 -52.85 19.20 10.60
N LYS A 106 -53.51 20.29 10.20
CA LYS A 106 -54.77 20.24 9.43
C LYS A 106 -54.54 20.18 7.92
N ASP A 107 -53.54 20.91 7.43
CA ASP A 107 -53.19 20.99 6.01
C ASP A 107 -51.73 21.46 5.87
N VAL A 108 -51.07 21.07 4.79
CA VAL A 108 -49.72 21.49 4.42
C VAL A 108 -49.77 22.12 3.03
N ARG A 109 -49.44 23.41 2.95
CA ARG A 109 -49.39 24.14 1.67
C ARG A 109 -47.98 24.55 1.36
N ILE A 110 -47.57 24.35 0.11
CA ILE A 110 -46.32 24.90 -0.40
C ILE A 110 -46.63 26.26 -1.03
N SER A 111 -46.03 27.32 -0.50
CA SER A 111 -46.15 28.67 -1.07
C SER A 111 -44.79 29.37 -0.99
N ASN A 112 -44.32 29.92 -2.11
CA ASN A 112 -43.02 30.60 -2.23
C ASN A 112 -41.83 29.75 -1.71
N GLY A 113 -41.83 28.44 -2.00
CA GLY A 113 -40.77 27.53 -1.56
C GLY A 113 -40.76 27.20 -0.06
N LYS A 114 -41.78 27.64 0.71
CA LYS A 114 -41.93 27.32 2.13
C LYS A 114 -43.08 26.35 2.34
N LEU A 115 -42.89 25.42 3.28
CA LEU A 115 -43.95 24.58 3.82
C LEU A 115 -44.70 25.36 4.89
N ASN A 116 -45.96 25.70 4.61
CA ASN A 116 -46.87 26.34 5.56
C ASN A 116 -47.79 25.27 6.16
N PHE A 117 -47.59 24.99 7.44
CA PHE A 117 -48.41 24.06 8.20
C PHE A 117 -49.59 24.82 8.82
N ARG A 118 -50.82 24.39 8.49
CA ARG A 118 -52.02 24.93 9.15
C ARG A 118 -52.27 24.12 10.42
N ILE A 119 -51.91 24.70 11.55
CA ILE A 119 -52.10 24.09 12.87
C ILE A 119 -53.55 24.37 13.33
N PRO A 120 -54.29 23.37 13.83
CA PRO A 120 -55.63 23.59 14.39
C PRO A 120 -55.56 24.40 15.69
N THR A 121 -56.54 25.27 15.91
CA THR A 121 -56.63 26.13 17.10
C THR A 121 -56.84 25.34 18.39
N PHE A 122 -57.57 24.23 18.30
CA PHE A 122 -57.80 23.29 19.40
C PHE A 122 -57.59 21.87 18.87
N SER A 123 -56.65 21.14 19.44
CA SER A 123 -56.41 19.73 19.15
C SER A 123 -55.92 19.03 20.41
N GLU A 124 -56.48 17.85 20.67
CA GLU A 124 -56.11 17.01 21.82
C GLU A 124 -54.65 16.54 21.73
N PHE A 125 -54.08 16.51 20.52
CA PHE A 125 -52.67 16.20 20.32
C PHE A 125 -51.74 17.12 21.12
N TYR A 126 -52.07 18.42 21.18
CA TYR A 126 -51.27 19.43 21.90
C TYR A 126 -51.63 19.54 23.40
N SER A 127 -52.56 18.73 23.89
CA SER A 127 -52.94 18.74 25.30
C SER A 127 -51.82 18.21 26.20
N ILE A 128 -51.73 18.71 27.44
CA ILE A 128 -50.77 18.20 28.43
C ILE A 128 -51.03 16.72 28.73
N SER A 129 -52.30 16.28 28.68
CA SER A 129 -52.69 14.87 28.83
C SER A 129 -52.12 13.96 27.75
N ASN A 130 -51.83 14.48 26.55
CA ASN A 130 -51.24 13.73 25.44
C ASN A 130 -49.70 13.82 25.38
N ARG A 131 -49.05 14.29 26.46
CA ARG A 131 -47.60 14.54 26.50
C ARG A 131 -46.73 13.36 26.15
N GLU A 132 -47.08 12.18 26.66
CA GLU A 132 -46.33 10.96 26.42
C GLU A 132 -46.27 10.65 24.92
N ASN A 133 -47.43 10.66 24.24
CA ASN A 133 -47.54 10.36 22.82
C ASN A 133 -46.78 11.35 21.93
N TYR A 134 -46.95 12.67 22.11
CA TYR A 134 -46.21 13.62 21.28
C TYR A 134 -44.71 13.61 21.59
N SER A 135 -44.32 13.30 22.83
CA SER A 135 -42.91 13.17 23.21
C SER A 135 -42.27 11.94 22.56
N GLU A 136 -42.97 10.81 22.51
CA GLU A 136 -42.49 9.58 21.88
C GLU A 136 -42.30 9.73 20.37
N GLU A 137 -43.26 10.35 19.67
CA GLU A 137 -43.16 10.60 18.21
C GLU A 137 -41.96 11.51 17.88
N VAL A 138 -41.76 12.58 18.67
CA VAL A 138 -40.61 13.48 18.51
C VAL A 138 -39.29 12.77 18.84
N GLU A 139 -39.25 11.96 19.90
CA GLU A 139 -38.06 11.22 20.29
C GLU A 139 -37.69 10.12 19.26
N SER A 140 -38.68 9.47 18.66
CA SER A 140 -38.48 8.51 17.56
C SER A 140 -37.86 9.18 16.32
N LEU A 141 -38.37 10.36 15.97
CA LEU A 141 -37.84 11.15 14.87
C LEU A 141 -36.40 11.61 15.17
N ARG A 142 -36.15 12.11 16.38
CA ARG A 142 -34.81 12.50 16.85
C ARG A 142 -33.82 11.35 16.74
N LYS A 143 -34.14 10.16 17.28
CA LYS A 143 -33.28 8.97 17.19
C LYS A 143 -32.96 8.59 15.75
N THR A 144 -33.93 8.74 14.84
CA THR A 144 -33.72 8.49 13.41
C THR A 144 -32.69 9.45 12.81
N PHE A 145 -32.77 10.75 13.13
CA PHE A 145 -31.79 11.74 12.70
C PHE A 145 -30.41 11.50 13.33
N ASP A 146 -30.36 11.25 14.65
CA ASP A 146 -29.10 11.03 15.37
C ASP A 146 -28.35 9.81 14.81
N ASN A 147 -29.06 8.69 14.59
CA ASN A 147 -28.48 7.49 13.98
C ASN A 147 -27.99 7.75 12.55
N PHE A 148 -28.77 8.46 11.74
CA PHE A 148 -28.35 8.81 10.39
C PHE A 148 -27.07 9.67 10.39
N ILE A 149 -27.00 10.70 11.24
CA ILE A 149 -25.83 11.59 11.33
C ILE A 149 -24.59 10.80 11.77
N LEU A 150 -24.73 9.95 12.80
CA LEU A 150 -23.62 9.12 13.29
C LEU A 150 -23.10 8.18 12.20
N ASP A 151 -24.01 7.48 11.53
CA ASP A 151 -23.67 6.53 10.46
C ASP A 151 -23.09 7.22 9.22
N SER A 152 -23.67 8.36 8.82
CA SER A 152 -23.21 9.19 7.70
C SER A 152 -21.78 9.68 7.96
N ASN A 153 -21.51 10.21 9.15
CA ASN A 153 -20.17 10.64 9.55
C ASN A 153 -19.16 9.49 9.59
N ALA A 154 -19.57 8.29 9.99
CA ALA A 154 -18.71 7.11 9.94
C ALA A 154 -18.39 6.70 8.50
N ARG A 155 -19.41 6.61 7.63
CA ARG A 155 -19.25 6.25 6.21
C ARG A 155 -18.43 7.27 5.43
N CYS A 156 -18.68 8.57 5.61
CA CYS A 156 -17.91 9.62 4.93
C CYS A 156 -16.42 9.53 5.27
N ARG A 157 -16.07 9.31 6.54
CA ARG A 157 -14.67 9.07 6.94
C ARG A 157 -14.07 7.81 6.32
N GLU A 158 -14.85 6.76 6.17
CA GLU A 158 -14.40 5.52 5.52
C GLU A 158 -14.18 5.71 4.02
N ILE A 159 -15.10 6.40 3.34
CA ILE A 159 -14.98 6.79 1.94
C ILE A 159 -13.70 7.61 1.73
N GLU A 160 -13.47 8.65 2.54
CA GLU A 160 -12.28 9.50 2.45
C GLU A 160 -10.98 8.70 2.62
N ARG A 161 -10.93 7.78 3.60
CA ARG A 161 -9.78 6.89 3.80
C ARG A 161 -9.54 5.98 2.60
N SER A 162 -10.60 5.40 2.04
CA SER A 162 -10.50 4.54 0.87
C SER A 162 -10.09 5.32 -0.39
N MET A 163 -10.59 6.55 -0.55
CA MET A 163 -10.18 7.45 -1.63
C MET A 163 -8.70 7.82 -1.51
N ASN A 164 -8.22 8.19 -0.33
CA ASN A 164 -6.80 8.50 -0.11
C ASN A 164 -5.89 7.31 -0.44
N LYS A 165 -6.30 6.09 -0.08
CA LYS A 165 -5.58 4.86 -0.48
C LYS A 165 -5.61 4.67 -1.99
N LEU A 166 -6.77 4.83 -2.61
CA LEU A 166 -6.95 4.74 -4.06
C LEU A 166 -6.04 5.72 -4.80
N PHE A 167 -6.01 7.00 -4.41
CA PHE A 167 -5.13 8.00 -5.01
C PHE A 167 -3.66 7.64 -4.88
N LYS A 168 -3.24 7.12 -3.72
CA LYS A 168 -1.85 6.70 -3.51
C LYS A 168 -1.44 5.55 -4.42
N ILE A 169 -2.31 4.54 -4.57
CA ILE A 169 -2.05 3.38 -5.43
C ILE A 169 -2.08 3.81 -6.91
N SER A 170 -3.10 4.59 -7.30
CA SER A 170 -3.24 5.12 -8.66
C SER A 170 -2.05 5.97 -9.08
N ARG A 171 -1.58 6.89 -8.22
CA ARG A 171 -0.37 7.67 -8.47
C ARG A 171 0.84 6.76 -8.71
N ARG A 172 1.05 5.77 -7.83
CA ARG A 172 2.18 4.84 -7.95
C ARG A 172 2.12 4.02 -9.25
N TYR A 173 0.93 3.56 -9.64
CA TYR A 173 0.75 2.86 -10.91
C TYR A 173 1.07 3.78 -12.08
N TYR A 174 0.51 4.98 -12.09
CA TYR A 174 0.68 5.97 -13.16
C TYR A 174 2.15 6.41 -13.31
N GLU A 175 2.87 6.65 -12.21
CA GLU A 175 4.30 6.96 -12.19
C GLU A 175 5.16 5.84 -12.84
N LEU A 176 4.75 4.58 -12.68
CA LEU A 176 5.48 3.40 -13.16
C LEU A 176 5.05 2.93 -14.56
N SER A 177 4.02 3.55 -15.14
CA SER A 177 3.37 3.12 -16.38
C SER A 177 3.92 3.86 -17.59
N ASN A 178 3.95 3.19 -18.76
CA ASN A 178 4.18 3.85 -20.05
C ASN A 178 2.90 4.57 -20.53
N GLU A 179 2.99 5.28 -21.64
CA GLU A 179 1.90 6.08 -22.20
C GLU A 179 0.61 5.25 -22.44
N LYS A 180 0.72 4.08 -23.09
CA LYS A 180 -0.44 3.21 -23.34
C LYS A 180 -1.07 2.72 -22.03
N MET A 181 -0.25 2.31 -21.06
CA MET A 181 -0.72 1.90 -19.73
C MET A 181 -1.42 3.01 -18.95
N ARG A 182 -0.91 4.24 -19.04
CA ARG A 182 -1.54 5.42 -18.44
C ARG A 182 -2.90 5.68 -19.07
N LYS A 183 -3.00 5.60 -20.40
CA LYS A 183 -4.25 5.77 -21.14
C LYS A 183 -5.28 4.71 -20.77
N ASP A 184 -4.92 3.43 -20.84
CA ASP A 184 -5.83 2.31 -20.53
C ASP A 184 -6.34 2.39 -19.09
N PHE A 185 -5.45 2.77 -18.16
CA PHE A 185 -5.83 2.96 -16.76
C PHE A 185 -6.73 4.17 -16.54
N LYS A 186 -6.48 5.31 -17.21
CA LYS A 186 -7.37 6.48 -17.17
C LYS A 186 -8.76 6.11 -17.68
N GLU A 187 -8.85 5.39 -18.80
CA GLU A 187 -10.11 4.90 -19.36
C GLU A 187 -10.83 3.94 -18.40
N TYR A 188 -10.10 3.00 -17.78
CA TYR A 188 -10.66 2.10 -16.77
C TYR A 188 -11.25 2.86 -15.57
N MET A 189 -10.53 3.85 -15.05
CA MET A 189 -10.97 4.66 -13.90
C MET A 189 -12.21 5.48 -14.23
N VAL A 190 -12.22 6.14 -15.39
CA VAL A 190 -13.38 6.89 -15.89
C VAL A 190 -14.59 5.97 -16.08
N LYS A 191 -14.40 4.78 -16.67
CA LYS A 191 -15.48 3.81 -16.87
C LYS A 191 -16.02 3.25 -15.55
N SER A 192 -15.14 3.04 -14.57
CA SER A 192 -15.51 2.46 -13.27
C SER A 192 -16.32 3.44 -12.43
N PHE A 193 -15.92 4.72 -12.38
CA PHE A 193 -16.62 5.75 -11.60
C PHE A 193 -17.68 6.51 -12.38
N GLY A 194 -17.60 6.58 -13.70
CA GLY A 194 -18.52 7.32 -14.56
C GLY A 194 -19.92 6.69 -14.68
N ARG A 195 -20.09 5.44 -14.22
CA ARG A 195 -21.38 4.73 -14.23
C ARG A 195 -22.38 5.27 -13.20
N SER A 196 -21.90 5.91 -12.13
CA SER A 196 -22.77 6.44 -11.07
C SER A 196 -22.62 7.95 -10.96
N LYS A 197 -23.74 8.67 -10.94
CA LYS A 197 -23.75 10.11 -10.64
C LYS A 197 -23.16 10.43 -9.26
N ILE A 198 -23.22 9.46 -8.34
CA ILE A 198 -22.77 9.61 -6.96
C ILE A 198 -21.23 9.67 -6.89
N THR A 199 -20.55 8.95 -7.77
CA THR A 199 -19.08 8.87 -7.82
C THR A 199 -18.48 9.80 -8.87
N LYS A 200 -19.29 10.68 -9.49
CA LYS A 200 -18.82 11.55 -10.58
C LYS A 200 -17.70 12.49 -10.12
N PHE A 201 -17.79 13.05 -8.92
CA PHE A 201 -16.74 13.91 -8.36
C PHE A 201 -15.37 13.21 -8.27
N MET A 202 -15.36 11.88 -8.13
CA MET A 202 -14.12 11.09 -8.10
C MET A 202 -13.44 11.06 -9.47
N VAL A 203 -14.21 11.11 -10.56
CA VAL A 203 -13.63 11.21 -11.91
C VAL A 203 -12.87 12.53 -12.05
N ASP A 204 -13.43 13.63 -11.54
CA ASP A 204 -12.82 14.95 -11.62
C ASP A 204 -11.53 15.02 -10.79
N GLU A 205 -11.53 14.49 -9.57
CA GLU A 205 -10.32 14.42 -8.73
C GLU A 205 -9.25 13.50 -9.33
N MET A 206 -9.65 12.34 -9.88
CA MET A 206 -8.72 11.41 -10.53
C MET A 206 -8.12 12.02 -11.80
N ASN A 207 -8.91 12.71 -12.62
CA ASN A 207 -8.40 13.42 -13.79
C ASN A 207 -7.41 14.51 -13.39
N THR A 208 -7.72 15.29 -12.36
CA THR A 208 -6.79 16.29 -11.82
C THR A 208 -5.46 15.65 -11.39
N LEU A 209 -5.50 14.50 -10.72
CA LEU A 209 -4.29 13.75 -10.36
C LEU A 209 -3.51 13.29 -11.60
N PHE A 210 -4.19 12.77 -12.62
CA PHE A 210 -3.54 12.26 -13.83
C PHE A 210 -2.94 13.38 -14.66
N ASP A 211 -3.64 14.50 -14.82
CA ASP A 211 -3.15 15.64 -15.58
C ASP A 211 -1.90 16.25 -14.93
N GLN A 212 -1.77 16.21 -13.59
CA GLN A 212 -0.54 16.58 -12.89
C GLN A 212 0.65 15.65 -13.16
N LEU A 213 0.38 14.38 -13.46
CA LEU A 213 1.41 13.34 -13.65
C LEU A 213 1.72 13.08 -15.13
N GLU A 214 0.91 13.59 -16.05
CA GLU A 214 1.03 13.34 -17.49
C GLU A 214 2.42 13.74 -18.00
N ASP A 215 2.89 14.92 -17.59
CA ASP A 215 4.21 15.46 -17.96
C ASP A 215 5.37 14.89 -17.13
N GLU A 216 5.09 14.11 -16.07
CA GLU A 216 6.16 13.54 -15.25
C GLU A 216 6.83 12.35 -15.95
N PRO A 217 8.19 12.30 -15.97
CA PRO A 217 8.90 11.21 -16.61
C PRO A 217 8.62 9.89 -15.89
N VAL A 218 8.44 8.82 -16.69
CA VAL A 218 8.19 7.48 -16.15
C VAL A 218 9.29 7.08 -15.16
N ARG A 219 8.86 6.77 -13.95
CA ARG A 219 9.73 6.48 -12.83
C ARG A 219 10.25 5.04 -12.92
N ALA A 220 11.52 4.84 -12.61
CA ALA A 220 12.09 3.51 -12.58
C ALA A 220 11.81 2.79 -11.25
N ILE A 221 11.61 1.47 -11.33
CA ILE A 221 11.39 0.64 -10.15
C ILE A 221 12.66 0.57 -9.32
N THR A 222 12.51 0.70 -8.00
CA THR A 222 13.61 0.48 -7.05
C THR A 222 13.66 -0.99 -6.67
N ILE A 223 14.80 -1.63 -6.89
CA ILE A 223 14.98 -3.08 -6.68
C ILE A 223 15.95 -3.33 -5.53
N ARG A 224 15.50 -4.17 -4.60
CA ARG A 224 16.27 -4.62 -3.43
C ARG A 224 17.03 -5.92 -3.72
N PRO A 225 18.12 -6.23 -2.98
CA PRO A 225 18.93 -7.43 -3.21
C PRO A 225 18.18 -8.74 -3.30
N TYR A 226 17.27 -9.00 -2.38
CA TYR A 226 16.53 -10.26 -2.33
C TYR A 226 15.61 -10.49 -3.54
N ARG A 227 15.33 -9.46 -4.35
CA ARG A 227 14.53 -9.58 -5.59
C ARG A 227 15.38 -9.91 -6.81
N THR A 228 16.69 -10.06 -6.66
CA THR A 228 17.60 -10.45 -7.74
C THR A 228 18.21 -11.80 -7.44
N TYR A 229 18.41 -12.61 -8.47
CA TYR A 229 19.01 -13.95 -8.35
C TYR A 229 20.39 -13.93 -7.67
N HIS A 230 21.23 -12.96 -8.05
CA HIS A 230 22.56 -12.82 -7.46
C HIS A 230 22.50 -12.26 -6.03
N GLY A 231 21.64 -11.28 -5.78
CA GLY A 231 21.50 -10.69 -4.44
C GLY A 231 20.94 -11.67 -3.40
N ILE A 232 19.93 -12.47 -3.73
CA ILE A 232 19.39 -13.46 -2.79
C ILE A 232 20.42 -14.56 -2.46
N ARG A 233 21.21 -15.01 -3.46
CA ARG A 233 22.29 -15.98 -3.23
C ARG A 233 23.36 -15.41 -2.31
N ALA A 234 23.75 -14.15 -2.51
CA ALA A 234 24.70 -13.47 -1.63
C ALA A 234 24.17 -13.38 -0.19
N ILE A 235 22.89 -13.03 0.00
CA ILE A 235 22.25 -12.99 1.32
C ILE A 235 22.26 -14.37 1.98
N LEU A 236 21.77 -15.41 1.29
CA LEU A 236 21.67 -16.76 1.84
C LEU A 236 23.04 -17.31 2.26
N ILE A 237 24.07 -17.07 1.45
CA ILE A 237 25.42 -17.55 1.73
C ILE A 237 26.07 -16.76 2.85
N LEU A 238 25.79 -15.46 2.97
CA LEU A 238 26.24 -14.67 4.11
C LEU A 238 25.54 -15.12 5.41
N MET A 239 24.27 -15.52 5.36
CA MET A 239 23.58 -16.14 6.51
C MET A 239 24.15 -17.51 6.87
N MET A 240 24.52 -18.33 5.87
CA MET A 240 25.24 -19.60 6.10
C MET A 240 26.64 -19.36 6.68
N LEU A 241 27.38 -18.36 6.20
CA LEU A 241 28.68 -17.98 6.73
C LEU A 241 28.55 -17.53 8.19
N PHE A 242 27.57 -16.69 8.49
CA PHE A 242 27.29 -16.27 9.88
C PHE A 242 27.01 -17.48 10.78
N SER A 243 26.15 -18.40 10.32
CA SER A 243 25.80 -19.60 11.08
C SER A 243 27.01 -20.51 11.30
N THR A 244 27.85 -20.68 10.29
CA THR A 244 29.07 -21.51 10.40
C THR A 244 30.13 -20.85 11.28
N VAL A 245 30.30 -19.53 11.24
CA VAL A 245 31.22 -18.80 12.14
C VAL A 245 30.77 -18.92 13.60
N VAL A 246 29.46 -18.91 13.87
CA VAL A 246 28.89 -19.06 15.22
C VAL A 246 29.00 -20.51 15.73
N ILE A 247 28.74 -21.51 14.88
CA ILE A 247 28.67 -22.92 15.27
C ILE A 247 30.05 -23.60 15.25
N LEU A 248 30.84 -23.37 14.18
CA LEU A 248 32.13 -24.04 14.00
C LEU A 248 33.22 -23.31 14.79
N ARG A 249 33.91 -24.08 15.62
CA ARG A 249 35.06 -23.59 16.40
C ARG A 249 36.38 -23.68 15.64
N ASP A 250 36.43 -24.47 14.55
CA ASP A 250 37.64 -24.69 13.76
C ASP A 250 37.98 -23.48 12.86
N ASP A 251 39.15 -22.90 13.11
CA ASP A 251 39.71 -21.76 12.40
C ASP A 251 39.95 -22.02 10.90
N ILE A 252 40.37 -23.23 10.54
CA ILE A 252 40.73 -23.57 9.15
C ILE A 252 39.44 -23.67 8.33
N LEU A 253 38.42 -24.35 8.85
CA LEU A 253 37.12 -24.48 8.20
C LEU A 253 36.44 -23.12 8.01
N ARG A 254 36.49 -22.23 9.03
CA ARG A 254 35.95 -20.87 8.91
C ARG A 254 36.60 -20.06 7.79
N ARG A 255 37.93 -20.14 7.65
CA ARG A 255 38.67 -19.45 6.57
C ARG A 255 38.29 -19.99 5.20
N ILE A 256 38.26 -21.32 5.03
CA ILE A 256 37.86 -21.94 3.77
C ILE A 256 36.44 -21.50 3.38
N LEU A 257 35.50 -21.52 4.32
CA LEU A 257 34.12 -21.13 4.07
C LEU A 257 33.96 -19.64 3.74
N SER A 258 34.82 -18.76 4.29
CA SER A 258 34.79 -17.32 3.98
C SER A 258 35.22 -16.95 2.56
N ILE A 259 35.89 -17.84 1.83
CA ILE A 259 36.30 -17.61 0.44
C ILE A 259 35.10 -17.59 -0.51
N PHE A 260 34.08 -18.43 -0.26
CA PHE A 260 32.88 -18.52 -1.09
C PHE A 260 32.11 -17.18 -1.26
N PRO A 261 31.75 -16.47 -0.17
CA PRO A 261 31.06 -15.18 -0.31
C PRO A 261 31.93 -14.08 -0.94
N ILE A 262 33.26 -14.14 -0.83
CA ILE A 262 34.17 -13.23 -1.56
C ILE A 262 34.03 -13.45 -3.06
N LEU A 263 34.16 -14.69 -3.53
CA LEU A 263 34.05 -15.04 -4.95
C LEU A 263 32.68 -14.68 -5.52
N LEU A 264 31.61 -14.94 -4.77
CA LEU A 264 30.25 -14.63 -5.19
C LEU A 264 29.96 -13.14 -5.22
N SER A 265 30.47 -12.37 -4.26
CA SER A 265 30.37 -10.92 -4.33
C SER A 265 31.09 -10.37 -5.56
N LEU A 266 32.26 -10.93 -5.90
CA LEU A 266 33.00 -10.55 -7.10
C LEU A 266 32.22 -10.89 -8.39
N MET A 267 31.64 -12.09 -8.47
CA MET A 267 30.74 -12.45 -9.58
C MET A 267 29.53 -11.54 -9.67
N TRP A 268 28.97 -11.13 -8.54
CA TRP A 268 27.82 -10.24 -8.48
C TRP A 268 28.19 -8.84 -8.98
N ILE A 269 29.35 -8.30 -8.59
CA ILE A 269 29.87 -7.01 -9.11
C ILE A 269 30.04 -7.08 -10.63
N ILE A 270 30.59 -8.18 -11.17
CA ILE A 270 30.77 -8.34 -12.62
C ILE A 270 29.42 -8.35 -13.35
N ARG A 271 28.39 -9.01 -12.78
CA ARG A 271 27.07 -9.16 -13.40
C ARG A 271 26.05 -8.10 -12.99
N ILE A 272 26.45 -7.08 -12.25
CA ILE A 272 25.51 -6.10 -11.65
C ILE A 272 24.77 -5.26 -12.70
N LYS A 273 25.34 -5.10 -13.90
CA LYS A 273 24.74 -4.36 -15.03
C LYS A 273 23.68 -5.16 -15.79
N SER A 274 23.52 -6.44 -15.49
CA SER A 274 22.54 -7.32 -16.13
C SER A 274 21.85 -8.18 -15.08
N PRO A 275 21.04 -7.60 -14.18
CA PRO A 275 20.39 -8.37 -13.14
C PRO A 275 19.36 -9.32 -13.74
N LEU A 276 19.31 -10.51 -13.16
CA LEU A 276 18.20 -11.44 -13.30
C LEU A 276 17.23 -11.16 -12.15
N ILE A 277 16.14 -10.47 -12.44
CA ILE A 277 15.14 -10.05 -11.46
C ILE A 277 14.06 -11.14 -11.39
N PHE A 278 13.70 -11.54 -10.17
CA PHE A 278 12.55 -12.41 -9.96
C PHE A 278 11.26 -11.63 -10.21
N VAL A 279 10.45 -12.15 -11.13
CA VAL A 279 9.06 -11.76 -11.32
C VAL A 279 8.21 -12.87 -10.69
N GLU A 280 7.12 -12.53 -10.01
CA GLU A 280 6.27 -13.53 -9.35
C GLU A 280 5.69 -14.54 -10.36
N TRP A 281 5.47 -15.78 -9.88
CA TRP A 281 4.81 -16.94 -10.51
C TRP A 281 5.05 -17.17 -12.01
N LYS A 282 5.80 -18.24 -12.35
CA LYS A 282 5.95 -18.84 -13.69
C LYS A 282 6.51 -17.97 -14.83
N VAL A 283 6.82 -16.69 -14.60
CA VAL A 283 7.46 -15.82 -15.60
C VAL A 283 8.98 -15.99 -15.57
N PRO A 284 9.67 -16.03 -16.73
CA PRO A 284 11.14 -16.08 -16.77
C PRO A 284 11.77 -14.86 -16.08
N TYR A 285 13.01 -15.02 -15.63
CA TYR A 285 13.81 -13.93 -15.06
C TYR A 285 13.80 -12.72 -15.99
N LEU A 286 13.50 -11.55 -15.44
CA LEU A 286 13.57 -10.32 -16.20
C LEU A 286 15.03 -9.90 -16.28
N SER A 287 15.58 -9.95 -17.49
CA SER A 287 16.95 -9.54 -17.81
C SER A 287 16.91 -8.18 -18.49
N CYS A 288 17.38 -7.16 -17.79
CA CYS A 288 17.49 -5.80 -18.32
C CYS A 288 18.96 -5.36 -18.29
N LYS A 289 19.35 -4.52 -19.25
CA LYS A 289 20.68 -3.88 -19.21
C LYS A 289 20.56 -2.58 -18.42
N ILE A 290 21.36 -2.47 -17.37
CA ILE A 290 21.41 -1.32 -16.47
C ILE A 290 22.73 -0.61 -16.66
N HIS A 291 22.65 0.68 -17.00
CA HIS A 291 23.81 1.53 -17.24
C HIS A 291 24.07 2.49 -16.07
N ASP A 292 23.04 2.81 -15.27
CA ASP A 292 23.06 3.83 -14.23
C ASP A 292 22.24 3.43 -12.99
N GLY A 293 22.32 4.20 -11.90
CA GLY A 293 21.51 3.98 -10.69
C GLY A 293 21.89 2.74 -9.87
N ILE A 294 23.09 2.20 -10.08
CA ILE A 294 23.64 1.04 -9.35
C ILE A 294 24.32 1.50 -8.06
N ILE A 295 23.92 0.92 -6.94
CA ILE A 295 24.49 1.14 -5.61
C ILE A 295 25.50 0.01 -5.33
N TYR A 296 26.73 0.23 -5.77
CA TYR A 296 27.89 -0.69 -5.58
C TYR A 296 28.31 -0.97 -4.14
N PRO A 297 28.08 -0.10 -3.13
CA PRO A 297 28.50 -0.37 -1.76
C PRO A 297 27.98 -1.69 -1.18
N VAL A 298 26.83 -2.18 -1.66
CA VAL A 298 26.18 -3.40 -1.16
C VAL A 298 27.04 -4.66 -1.38
N PRO A 299 27.42 -5.05 -2.61
CA PRO A 299 28.33 -6.18 -2.80
C PRO A 299 29.73 -5.92 -2.23
N ILE A 300 30.26 -4.70 -2.33
CA ILE A 300 31.58 -4.35 -1.78
C ILE A 300 31.62 -4.61 -0.27
N LEU A 301 30.57 -4.27 0.45
CA LEU A 301 30.46 -4.47 1.89
C LEU A 301 30.40 -5.97 2.26
N VAL A 302 29.66 -6.77 1.49
CA VAL A 302 29.67 -8.26 1.63
C VAL A 302 31.08 -8.82 1.47
N MET A 303 31.81 -8.31 0.47
CA MET A 303 33.19 -8.72 0.18
C MET A 303 34.12 -8.32 1.32
N ALA A 304 34.06 -7.06 1.78
CA ALA A 304 34.90 -6.53 2.84
C ALA A 304 34.77 -7.31 4.15
N ILE A 305 33.55 -7.71 4.53
CA ILE A 305 33.30 -8.49 5.75
C ILE A 305 33.83 -9.91 5.62
N SER A 306 33.64 -10.52 4.45
CA SER A 306 34.13 -11.87 4.20
C SER A 306 35.67 -11.89 4.23
N ILE A 307 36.34 -10.86 3.69
CA ILE A 307 37.78 -10.67 3.80
C ILE A 307 38.20 -10.42 5.25
N PHE A 308 37.46 -9.60 6.00
CA PHE A 308 37.75 -9.33 7.40
C PHE A 308 37.74 -10.62 8.23
N ILE A 309 36.75 -11.50 8.02
CA ILE A 309 36.66 -12.80 8.70
C ILE A 309 37.81 -13.73 8.28
N PHE A 310 38.14 -13.75 6.98
CA PHE A 310 39.26 -14.52 6.46
C PHE A 310 40.59 -14.13 7.15
N LEU A 311 40.84 -12.82 7.28
CA LEU A 311 42.07 -12.28 7.88
C LEU A 311 42.07 -12.37 9.42
N CYS A 312 40.92 -12.15 10.06
CA CYS A 312 40.79 -12.05 11.50
C CYS A 312 40.29 -13.34 12.19
N GLY A 313 40.23 -14.47 11.50
CA GLY A 313 39.70 -15.75 12.06
C GLY A 313 40.23 -16.11 13.46
N LYS A 314 41.53 -15.84 13.71
CA LYS A 314 42.19 -16.06 15.02
C LYS A 314 41.66 -15.18 16.17
N ILE A 315 41.00 -14.07 15.88
CA ILE A 315 40.48 -13.12 16.88
C ILE A 315 39.12 -13.59 17.43
N PHE A 316 38.33 -14.32 16.63
CA PHE A 316 37.02 -14.82 17.03
C PHE A 316 37.08 -16.09 17.91
N GLU A 317 38.17 -16.86 17.81
CA GLU A 317 38.38 -18.08 18.59
C GLU A 317 38.41 -17.83 20.11
N LYS A 318 39.06 -16.74 20.54
CA LYS A 318 39.21 -16.38 21.97
C LYS A 318 38.03 -15.61 22.56
N GLY A 319 37.05 -15.25 21.74
CA GLY A 319 35.93 -14.44 22.17
C GLY A 319 34.71 -15.22 22.67
N VAL A 320 34.71 -16.54 22.47
CA VAL A 320 33.66 -17.48 22.89
C VAL A 320 34.11 -18.33 24.09
N GLU A 321 35.37 -18.23 24.51
CA GLU A 321 35.94 -18.91 25.69
C GLU A 321 35.62 -18.20 27.04
N GLY A 322 34.68 -17.24 27.05
CA GLY A 322 34.35 -16.44 28.24
C GLY A 322 32.87 -16.42 28.56
#